data_AF-A0A3D5KTC7-F1
#
_entry.id   AF-A0A3D5KTC7-F1
#
_cell.length_a   1.000
_cell.length_b   1.000
_cell.length_c   1.000
_cell.angle_alpha   90.00
_cell.angle_beta   90.00
_cell.angle_gamma   90.00
#
_symmetry.space_group_name_H-M   'P 1'
#
loop_
_entity.id
_entity.type
_entity.pdbx_description
1 polymer ?
#
loop_
_entity_poly.entity_id
_entity_poly.type
_entity_poly.pdbx_seq_one_letter_code
_entity_poly.pdbx_strand_id
1 'polypeptide(L)' 'MKQGLLIDMDGVIYAGDSLIPGADKFIAKLLKDEIPFMFMTNNSQRTRLEAVRKLARLGIEVTENHVYTSAMATGKFLAS' A
#
# COMPACT_ATOMS: atom_id res chain seq x y z
N MET A 1 -18.94 -0.33 13.80
CA MET A 1 -17.51 -0.66 13.61
C MET A 1 -17.08 -0.10 12.26
N LYS A 2 -15.95 0.60 12.18
CA LYS A 2 -15.38 0.99 10.88
C LYS A 2 -14.80 -0.27 10.22
N GLN A 3 -15.22 -0.57 9.00
CA GLN A 3 -14.67 -1.64 8.17
C GLN A 3 -13.65 -1.02 7.22
N GLY A 4 -12.60 -1.76 6.88
CA GLY A 4 -11.55 -1.28 5.98
C GLY A 4 -10.89 -2.42 5.23
N LEU A 5 -10.12 -2.08 4.21
CA LEU A 5 -9.50 -3.04 3.30
C LEU A 5 -8.00 -3.19 3.59
N LEU A 6 -7.54 -4.43 3.67
CA LEU A 6 -6.12 -4.76 3.57
C LEU A 6 -5.83 -5.17 2.14
N ILE A 7 -4.92 -4.46 1.49
CA ILE A 7 -4.71 -4.55 0.05
C ILE A 7 -3.27 -5.00 -0.18
N ASP A 8 -3.10 -6.14 -0.84
CA ASP A 8 -1.77 -6.55 -1.29
C ASP A 8 -1.24 -5.63 -2.41
N MET A 9 0.06 -5.63 -2.67
CA MET A 9 0.69 -4.73 -3.63
C MET A 9 1.16 -5.44 -4.90
N ASP A 10 2.09 -6.39 -4.77
CA ASP A 10 2.68 -7.12 -5.90
C ASP A 10 1.64 -8.07 -6.52
N GLY A 11 1.32 -7.87 -7.80
CA GLY A 11 0.28 -8.62 -8.51
C GLY A 11 -1.15 -8.13 -8.32
N VAL A 12 -1.37 -7.14 -7.44
CA VAL A 12 -2.69 -6.54 -7.18
C VAL A 12 -2.75 -5.08 -7.62
N ILE A 13 -1.77 -4.27 -7.21
CA ILE A 13 -1.66 -2.85 -7.60
C ILE A 13 -0.72 -2.68 -8.79
N TYR A 14 0.37 -3.44 -8.82
CA TYR A 14 1.36 -3.40 -9.91
C TYR A 14 1.99 -4.78 -10.13
N ALA A 15 2.51 -4.99 -11.34
CA ALA A 15 3.40 -6.10 -11.67
C ALA A 15 4.74 -5.51 -12.14
N GLY A 16 5.79 -5.64 -11.32
CA GLY A 16 7.05 -4.95 -11.57
C GLY A 16 6.87 -3.43 -11.51
N ASP A 17 7.16 -2.73 -12.61
CA ASP A 17 6.99 -1.28 -12.74
C ASP A 17 5.75 -0.88 -13.56
N SER A 18 4.86 -1.84 -13.85
CA SER A 18 3.61 -1.60 -14.57
C SER A 18 2.43 -1.63 -13.62
N LEU A 19 1.54 -0.65 -13.73
CA LEU A 19 0.29 -0.60 -12.99
C LEU A 19 -0.67 -1.73 -13.46
N ILE A 20 -1.34 -2.40 -12.52
CA ILE A 20 -2.46 -3.29 -12.85
C ILE A 20 -3.65 -2.43 -13.31
N PRO A 21 -4.26 -2.71 -14.48
CA PRO A 21 -5.34 -1.87 -15.01
C PRO A 21 -6.48 -1.66 -14.02
N GLY A 22 -6.77 -0.40 -13.71
CA GLY A 22 -7.86 0.00 -12.81
C GLY A 22 -7.49 0.05 -11.32
N ALA A 23 -6.27 -0.33 -10.93
CA ALA A 23 -5.81 -0.18 -9.55
C ALA A 23 -5.79 1.29 -9.10
N ASP A 24 -5.35 2.19 -9.98
CA ASP A 24 -5.42 3.65 -9.79
C ASP A 24 -6.84 4.13 -9.50
N LYS A 25 -7.80 3.72 -10.33
CA LYS A 25 -9.21 4.11 -10.20
C LYS A 25 -9.83 3.54 -8.93
N PHE A 26 -9.47 2.31 -8.57
CA PHE A 26 -9.91 1.67 -7.34
C PHE A 26 -9.42 2.45 -6.12
N ILE A 27 -8.12 2.74 -6.03
CA ILE A 27 -7.55 3.49 -4.90
C ILE A 27 -8.10 4.92 -4.86
N ALA A 28 -8.22 5.59 -6.01
CA ALA A 28 -8.83 6.92 -6.09
C ALA A 28 -10.27 6.92 -5.58
N LYS A 29 -11.05 5.86 -5.85
CA LYS A 29 -12.41 5.72 -5.32
C LYS A 29 -12.43 5.50 -3.81
N LEU A 30 -11.52 4.67 -3.26
CA LEU A 30 -11.41 4.48 -1.82
C LEU A 30 -11.09 5.80 -1.10
N LEU A 31 -10.15 6.58 -1.65
CA LEU A 31 -9.79 7.90 -1.12
C LEU A 31 -10.97 8.87 -1.19
N LYS A 32 -11.64 8.95 -2.35
CA LYS A 32 -12.79 9.84 -2.57
C LYS A 32 -13.96 9.52 -1.63
N ASP A 33 -14.24 8.23 -1.44
CA ASP A 33 -15.37 7.77 -0.63
C ASP A 33 -15.00 7.63 0.86
N GLU A 34 -13.79 8.07 1.26
CA GLU A 34 -13.24 7.99 2.61
C GLU A 34 -13.26 6.57 3.22
N ILE A 35 -13.15 5.55 2.37
CA ILE A 35 -13.13 4.15 2.77
C ILE A 35 -11.75 3.84 3.36
N PRO A 36 -11.64 3.41 4.63
CA PRO A 36 -10.36 3.10 5.23
C PRO A 36 -9.68 1.93 4.52
N PHE A 37 -8.39 2.08 4.20
CA PHE A 37 -7.58 0.99 3.66
C PHE A 37 -6.12 1.09 4.08
N MET A 38 -5.41 -0.03 3.92
CA MET A 38 -3.97 -0.13 4.13
C MET A 38 -3.39 -1.11 3.12
N PHE A 39 -2.34 -0.68 2.42
CA PHE A 39 -1.45 -1.57 1.70
C PHE A 39 -0.65 -2.41 2.68
N MET A 40 -0.76 -3.72 2.54
CA MET A 40 -0.08 -4.69 3.38
C MET A 40 0.72 -5.64 2.49
N THR A 41 2.05 -5.59 2.59
CA THR A 41 2.95 -6.35 1.72
C THR A 41 4.00 -7.10 2.51
N ASN A 42 4.36 -8.29 2.02
CA ASN A 42 5.49 -9.06 2.52
C ASN A 42 6.85 -8.59 1.97
N ASN A 43 6.85 -7.65 1.02
CA ASN A 43 8.07 -7.07 0.48
C ASN A 43 8.79 -6.22 1.53
N SER A 44 9.90 -6.74 2.04
CA SER A 44 10.74 -6.10 3.08
C SER A 44 11.90 -5.29 2.51
N GLN A 45 12.05 -5.21 1.19
CA GLN A 45 13.19 -4.51 0.56
C GLN A 45 12.99 -2.99 0.53
N ARG A 46 11.76 -2.50 0.71
CA ARG A 46 11.40 -1.08 0.63
C ARG A 46 10.90 -0.56 1.95
N THR A 47 11.34 0.64 2.31
CA THR A 47 10.72 1.46 3.35
C THR A 47 9.32 1.91 2.93
N ARG A 48 8.51 2.37 3.89
CA ARG A 48 7.20 2.99 3.64
C ARG A 48 7.28 4.13 2.62
N LEU A 49 8.26 5.02 2.79
CA LEU A 49 8.48 6.16 1.91
C LEU A 49 8.82 5.73 0.48
N GLU A 50 9.65 4.70 0.31
CA GLU A 50 9.97 4.16 -1.02
C GLU A 50 8.76 3.50 -1.70
N ALA A 51 7.92 2.80 -0.93
CA ALA A 51 6.67 2.25 -1.44
C ALA A 51 5.72 3.36 -1.91
N VAL A 52 5.54 4.42 -1.12
CA VAL A 52 4.75 5.60 -1.51
C VAL A 52 5.30 6.27 -2.76
N ARG A 53 6.62 6.50 -2.83
CA ARG A 53 7.26 7.08 -4.02
C ARG A 53 7.05 6.22 -5.26
N LYS A 54 7.04 4.90 -5.12
CA LYS A 54 6.73 4.00 -6.24
C LYS A 54 5.27 4.15 -6.68
N LEU A 55 4.32 4.16 -5.76
CA LEU A 55 2.90 4.35 -6.06
C LEU A 55 2.64 5.69 -6.76
N ALA A 56 3.28 6.77 -6.29
CA ALA A 56 3.17 8.09 -6.91
C ALA A 56 3.65 8.09 -8.37
N ARG A 57 4.79 7.42 -8.68
CA ARG A 57 5.25 7.25 -10.06
C ARG A 57 4.26 6.48 -10.95
N LEU A 58 3.40 5.67 -10.36
CA LEU A 58 2.35 4.91 -11.06
C LEU A 58 1.00 5.65 -11.05
N GLY A 59 0.95 6.91 -10.60
CA GLY A 59 -0.26 7.74 -10.57
C GLY A 59 -1.15 7.54 -9.34
N ILE A 60 -0.66 6.89 -8.29
CA ILE A 60 -1.38 6.67 -7.03
C ILE A 60 -0.78 7.53 -5.92
N GLU A 61 -1.50 8.58 -5.55
CA GLU A 61 -1.10 9.50 -4.48
C GLU A 61 -1.65 9.03 -3.13
N VAL A 62 -0.76 8.54 -2.26
CA VAL A 62 -1.08 8.10 -0.89
C VAL A 62 0.02 8.52 0.07
N THR A 63 -0.27 8.48 1.37
CA THR A 63 0.72 8.75 2.42
C THR A 63 1.30 7.46 2.99
N GLU A 64 2.43 7.58 3.68
CA GLU A 64 3.07 6.42 4.34
C GLU A 64 2.18 5.70 5.35
N ASN A 65 1.17 6.38 5.90
CA ASN A 65 0.21 5.78 6.83
C ASN A 65 -0.67 4.71 6.18
N HIS A 66 -0.73 4.68 4.84
CA HIS A 66 -1.39 3.63 4.10
C HIS A 66 -0.50 2.40 3.87
N VAL A 67 0.75 2.36 4.35
CA VAL A 67 1.67 1.25 4.06
C VAL A 67 2.12 0.56 5.34
N TYR A 68 1.99 -0.77 5.35
CA TYR A 68 2.51 -1.64 6.39
C TYR A 68 3.27 -2.81 5.76
N THR A 69 4.54 -2.97 6.13
CA THR A 69 5.42 -4.01 5.55
C THR A 69 5.75 -5.10 6.57
N SER A 70 6.14 -6.27 6.06
CA SER A 70 6.67 -7.36 6.90
C SER A 70 7.86 -6.94 7.77
N ALA A 71 8.75 -6.07 7.26
CA ALA A 71 9.88 -5.55 8.03
C ALA A 71 9.44 -4.75 9.27
N MET A 72 8.34 -3.99 9.17
CA MET A 72 7.77 -3.28 10.31
C MET A 72 7.20 -4.24 11.36
N ALA A 73 6.53 -5.31 10.90
CA ALA A 73 6.02 -6.35 11.79
C ALA A 73 7.16 -7.03 12.55
N THR A 74 8.25 -7.38 11.88
CA THR A 74 9.45 -7.94 12.50
C THR A 74 10.07 -6.97 13.50
N GLY A 75 10.22 -5.68 13.14
CA GLY A 75 10.74 -4.67 14.06
C GLY A 75 9.90 -4.53 15.34
N LYS A 76 8.56 -4.59 15.21
CA LYS A 76 7.65 -4.58 16.36
C LYS A 76 7.77 -5.84 17.22
N PHE A 77 7.94 -7.01 16.59
CA PHE A 77 8.13 -8.28 17.30
C PHE A 77 9.46 -8.34 18.07
N LEU A 78 10.53 -7.77 17.51
CA LEU A 78 11.83 -7.73 18.21
C LEU A 78 11.87 -6.72 19.36
N ALA A 79 11.03 -5.68 19.29
CA ALA A 79 10.94 -4.65 20.32
C ALA A 79 9.98 -5.01 21.48
N SER A 80 9.34 -6.19 21.44
CA SER A 80 8.41 -6.66 22.46
C SER A 80 9.07 -7.49 23.55
#